data_AF-A0A8B6E8R1-F1
#
_entry.id   AF-A0A8B6E8R1-F1
#
_cell.length_a   1.000
_cell.length_b   1.000
_cell.length_c   1.000
_cell.angle_alpha   90.00
_cell.angle_beta   90.00
_cell.angle_gamma   90.00
#
_symmetry.space_group_name_H-M   'P 1'
#
loop_
_entity.id
_entity.type
_entity.pdbx_description
1 polymer ?
#
loop_
_entity_poly.entity_id
_entity_poly.type
_entity_poly.pdbx_seq_one_letter_code
_entity_poly.pdbx_strand_id
1 'polypeptide(L)'
;MSTINYSKWDHIEISDDEDDTHPNIDTPSLFRWRHQARVDRMEQSKKEKEDLNKGLTDFQQKKVEIQQKLKEAEKNQLPDINKLQLEMKEIEKQESDWRAKEEELKKKEKLTPLNIDTICHDGKSKTIINKIAPKVEVLTEEEKAERQQVFVKKNKEKVKKFGMLRQYKDSQQYLTDNPELVCEESANYLVIWCIDLEMEEKHELMSHVAHQLIVLNFILELAKSMDIHPRGCVAPFFNRIQMGEKQYMEAFNSELDAFKERVKIRAKEKLDKAIQEYEEEERQKRLGPGGLDPVEVFESLPQILKDCFDKKDIALLQQVVAEMPQEEASYHIKRCVDSGLWVPGGGDQGPKGDDDGEEYDEINEGALEQESKKESEEEKGNKESEKETDKPKQVSTEEVD
;
A
#
# COMPACT_ATOMS: atom_id res chain seq x y z
N MET A 1 2.16 -55.13 -14.83
CA MET A 1 2.58 -54.96 -13.42
C MET A 1 3.27 -53.61 -13.34
N SER A 2 2.75 -52.67 -12.54
CA SER A 2 3.37 -51.34 -12.43
C SER A 2 4.78 -51.49 -11.88
N THR A 3 5.75 -50.89 -12.56
CA THR A 3 7.17 -50.87 -12.20
C THR A 3 7.48 -50.00 -10.96
N ILE A 4 6.45 -49.52 -10.28
CA ILE A 4 6.53 -48.60 -9.14
C ILE A 4 5.90 -49.30 -7.93
N ASN A 5 6.64 -49.41 -6.83
CA ASN A 5 6.21 -50.06 -5.59
C ASN A 5 6.19 -49.05 -4.43
N TYR A 6 5.01 -48.86 -3.84
CA TYR A 6 4.78 -48.02 -2.66
C TYR A 6 4.59 -48.83 -1.36
N SER A 7 4.82 -50.15 -1.38
CA SER A 7 4.55 -51.06 -0.25
C SER A 7 5.32 -50.74 1.03
N LYS A 8 6.33 -49.87 0.95
CA LYS A 8 7.04 -49.33 2.11
C LYS A 8 6.08 -48.58 3.06
N TRP A 9 4.99 -48.00 2.54
CA TRP A 9 4.04 -47.18 3.30
C TRP A 9 2.74 -47.92 3.66
N ASP A 10 2.65 -49.24 3.43
CA ASP A 10 1.42 -50.02 3.70
C ASP A 10 1.15 -50.21 5.20
N HIS A 11 2.15 -50.02 6.05
CA HIS A 11 2.07 -50.29 7.50
C HIS A 11 2.45 -49.04 8.30
N ILE A 12 1.58 -48.04 8.29
CA ILE A 12 1.72 -46.83 9.09
C ILE A 12 0.75 -46.91 10.28
N GLU A 13 1.26 -46.69 11.49
CA GLU A 13 0.48 -46.58 12.72
C GLU A 13 0.39 -45.10 13.14
N ILE A 14 -0.84 -44.58 13.17
CA ILE A 14 -1.16 -43.22 13.63
C ILE A 14 -1.97 -43.37 14.92
N SER A 15 -1.44 -42.89 16.04
CA SER A 15 -2.08 -43.07 17.35
C SER A 15 -3.38 -42.25 17.52
N ASP A 16 -3.48 -41.14 16.79
CA ASP A 16 -4.58 -40.17 16.75
C ASP A 16 -5.38 -40.25 15.44
N ASP A 17 -5.49 -41.44 14.85
CA ASP A 17 -6.29 -41.68 13.65
C ASP A 17 -7.79 -41.47 13.94
N GLU A 18 -8.34 -40.35 13.44
CA GLU A 18 -9.74 -39.98 13.59
C GLU A 18 -10.71 -40.85 12.77
N ASP A 19 -10.20 -41.58 11.76
CA ASP A 19 -11.00 -42.48 10.93
C ASP A 19 -11.19 -43.86 11.60
N ASP A 20 -10.26 -44.27 12.47
CA ASP A 20 -10.35 -45.53 13.25
C ASP A 20 -10.96 -45.30 14.65
N THR A 21 -12.23 -44.89 14.64
CA THR A 21 -13.02 -44.60 15.85
C THR A 21 -14.28 -45.47 15.95
N HIS A 22 -14.86 -45.54 17.14
CA HIS A 22 -16.08 -46.31 17.37
C HIS A 22 -17.09 -45.46 18.16
N PRO A 23 -18.39 -45.42 17.79
CA PRO A 23 -19.40 -44.57 18.43
C PRO A 23 -19.55 -44.74 19.96
N ASN A 24 -19.11 -45.88 20.49
CA ASN A 24 -19.19 -46.19 21.93
C ASN A 24 -17.86 -46.01 22.69
N ILE A 25 -16.79 -45.56 22.03
CA ILE A 25 -15.49 -45.37 22.65
C ILE A 25 -15.14 -43.89 22.61
N ASP A 26 -14.71 -43.36 23.75
CA ASP A 26 -14.25 -41.98 23.88
C ASP A 26 -12.91 -41.80 23.14
N THR A 27 -12.91 -41.02 22.06
CA THR A 27 -11.77 -40.88 21.15
C THR A 27 -10.53 -40.23 21.79
N PRO A 28 -10.63 -39.19 22.65
CA PRO A 28 -9.46 -38.58 23.27
C PRO A 28 -8.74 -39.52 24.25
N SER A 29 -9.47 -40.36 24.99
CA SER A 29 -8.86 -41.37 25.86
C SER A 29 -8.29 -42.54 25.06
N LEU A 30 -8.96 -42.96 23.97
CA LEU A 30 -8.45 -43.97 23.04
C LEU A 30 -7.12 -43.56 22.40
N PHE A 31 -6.99 -42.33 21.90
CA PHE A 31 -5.75 -41.86 21.29
C PHE A 31 -4.57 -41.83 22.27
N ARG A 32 -4.81 -41.39 23.50
CA ARG A 32 -3.80 -41.43 24.57
C ARG A 32 -3.40 -42.86 24.90
N TRP A 33 -4.38 -43.78 24.95
CA TRP A 33 -4.12 -45.20 25.21
C TRP A 33 -3.31 -45.84 24.07
N ARG A 34 -3.68 -45.59 22.80
CA ARG A 34 -2.92 -46.04 21.61
C ARG A 34 -1.49 -45.50 21.63
N HIS A 35 -1.31 -44.21 21.95
CA HIS A 35 0.00 -43.61 22.11
C HIS A 35 0.82 -44.29 23.22
N GLN A 36 0.24 -44.52 24.40
CA GLN A 36 0.92 -45.20 25.50
C GLN A 36 1.31 -46.63 25.13
N ALA A 37 0.39 -47.39 24.55
CA ALA A 37 0.66 -48.76 24.09
C ALA A 37 1.80 -48.81 23.06
N ARG A 38 1.87 -47.80 22.17
CA ARG A 38 2.96 -47.66 21.20
C ARG A 38 4.30 -47.37 21.89
N VAL A 39 4.34 -46.43 22.82
CA VAL A 39 5.55 -46.10 23.61
C VAL A 39 6.03 -47.33 24.39
N ASP A 40 5.12 -48.05 25.04
CA ASP A 40 5.43 -49.27 25.79
C ASP A 40 6.00 -50.38 24.88
N ARG A 41 5.42 -50.59 23.69
CA ARG A 41 5.95 -51.55 22.69
C ARG A 41 7.35 -51.16 22.20
N MET A 42 7.59 -49.87 21.97
CA MET A 42 8.93 -49.39 21.58
C MET A 42 9.94 -49.56 22.72
N GLU A 43 9.54 -49.29 23.97
CA GLU A 43 10.41 -49.48 25.14
C GLU A 43 10.76 -50.96 25.34
N GLN A 44 9.79 -51.86 25.22
CA GLN A 44 10.02 -53.30 25.29
C GLN A 44 10.97 -53.78 24.18
N SER A 45 10.74 -53.34 22.94
CA SER A 45 11.60 -53.69 21.80
C SER A 45 13.03 -53.18 21.98
N LYS A 46 13.18 -51.98 22.57
CA LYS A 46 14.47 -51.41 22.92
C LYS A 46 15.19 -52.22 23.99
N LYS A 47 14.49 -52.63 25.06
CA LYS A 47 15.04 -53.49 26.12
C LYS A 47 15.48 -54.85 25.56
N GLU A 48 14.65 -55.50 24.74
CA GLU A 48 15.00 -56.78 24.09
C GLU A 48 16.28 -56.65 23.25
N LYS A 49 16.42 -55.55 22.49
CA LYS A 49 17.62 -55.27 21.70
C LYS A 49 18.86 -55.01 22.55
N GLU A 50 18.72 -54.26 23.64
CA GLU A 50 19.81 -54.01 24.58
C GLU A 50 20.30 -55.29 25.27
N ASP A 51 19.38 -56.14 25.71
CA ASP A 51 19.71 -57.40 26.37
C ASP A 51 20.35 -58.40 25.40
N LEU A 52 19.86 -58.47 24.15
CA LEU A 52 20.48 -59.28 23.11
C LEU A 52 21.88 -58.78 22.77
N ASN A 53 22.09 -57.46 22.67
CA ASN A 53 23.41 -56.89 22.43
C ASN A 53 24.40 -57.21 23.56
N LYS A 54 23.99 -57.08 24.83
CA LYS A 54 24.81 -57.48 25.99
C LYS A 54 25.15 -58.97 25.95
N GLY A 55 24.15 -59.82 25.68
CA GLY A 55 24.35 -61.27 25.55
C GLY A 55 25.31 -61.62 24.42
N LEU A 56 25.23 -60.92 23.28
CA LEU A 56 26.12 -61.10 22.14
C LEU A 56 27.55 -60.66 22.48
N THR A 57 27.75 -59.55 23.18
CA THR A 57 29.09 -59.09 23.58
C THR A 57 29.74 -60.08 24.55
N ASP A 58 28.99 -60.57 25.53
CA ASP A 58 29.49 -61.55 26.51
C ASP A 58 29.81 -62.88 25.82
N PHE A 59 28.98 -63.30 24.87
CA PHE A 59 29.20 -64.50 24.07
C PHE A 59 30.43 -64.38 23.17
N GLN A 60 30.63 -63.23 22.52
CA GLN A 60 31.82 -62.97 21.71
C GLN A 60 33.11 -63.00 22.55
N GLN A 61 33.09 -62.44 23.76
CA GLN A 61 34.22 -62.52 24.70
C GLN A 61 34.54 -63.97 25.07
N LYS A 62 33.54 -64.76 25.47
CA LYS A 62 33.71 -66.19 25.78
C LYS A 62 34.26 -66.99 24.60
N LYS A 63 33.77 -66.72 23.38
CA LYS A 63 34.26 -67.37 22.17
C LYS A 63 35.75 -67.06 21.92
N VAL A 64 36.16 -65.80 22.08
CA VAL A 64 37.56 -65.40 21.92
C VAL A 64 38.45 -66.04 22.98
N GLU A 65 38.00 -66.08 24.25
CA GLU A 65 38.74 -66.72 25.34
C GLU A 65 38.94 -68.22 25.10
N ILE A 66 37.91 -68.96 24.68
CA ILE A 66 38.01 -70.40 24.40
C ILE A 66 38.88 -70.65 23.16
N GLN A 67 38.78 -69.82 22.12
CA GLN A 67 39.67 -69.90 20.96
C GLN A 67 41.15 -69.66 21.34
N GLN A 68 41.43 -68.74 22.26
CA GLN A 68 42.79 -68.49 22.76
C GLN A 68 43.30 -69.69 23.58
N LYS A 69 42.49 -70.20 24.52
CA LYS A 69 42.83 -71.39 25.32
C LYS A 69 43.07 -72.63 24.46
N LEU A 70 42.31 -72.80 23.39
CA LEU A 70 42.48 -73.91 22.44
C LEU A 70 43.80 -73.80 21.68
N LYS A 71 44.16 -72.61 21.18
CA LYS A 71 45.47 -72.36 20.54
C LYS A 71 46.65 -72.57 21.49
N GLU A 72 46.50 -72.20 22.75
CA GLU A 72 47.52 -72.41 23.79
C GLU A 72 47.66 -73.89 24.16
N ALA A 73 46.56 -74.63 24.26
CA ALA A 73 46.56 -76.07 24.54
C ALA A 73 47.16 -76.90 23.39
N GLU A 74 46.90 -76.52 22.13
CA GLU A 74 47.52 -77.13 20.94
C GLU A 74 49.04 -76.90 20.91
N LYS A 75 49.50 -75.71 21.29
CA LYS A 75 50.92 -75.36 21.35
C LYS A 75 51.68 -76.12 22.44
N ASN A 76 51.02 -76.44 23.56
CA ASN A 76 51.63 -77.07 24.74
C ASN A 76 51.36 -78.59 24.85
N GLN A 77 50.66 -79.22 23.90
CA GLN A 77 50.33 -80.66 23.87
C GLN A 77 49.73 -81.19 25.18
N LEU A 78 48.78 -80.45 25.75
CA LEU A 78 48.09 -80.81 26.99
C LEU A 78 46.93 -81.81 26.72
N PRO A 79 46.62 -82.74 27.64
CA PRO A 79 45.53 -83.72 27.47
C PRO A 79 44.10 -83.13 27.50
N ASP A 80 43.94 -81.83 27.80
CA ASP A 80 42.64 -81.13 27.86
C ASP A 80 42.09 -80.67 26.49
N ILE A 81 42.82 -80.92 25.38
CA ILE A 81 42.41 -80.54 24.01
C ILE A 81 41.02 -81.09 23.66
N ASN A 82 40.71 -82.34 24.04
CA ASN A 82 39.42 -82.96 23.73
C ASN A 82 38.24 -82.27 24.44
N LYS A 83 38.44 -81.72 25.65
CA LYS A 83 37.40 -80.97 26.36
C LYS A 83 37.20 -79.59 25.74
N LEU A 84 38.28 -78.88 25.44
CA LEU A 84 38.24 -77.57 24.79
C LEU A 84 37.64 -77.63 23.37
N GLN A 85 37.89 -78.71 22.63
CA GLN A 85 37.24 -78.95 21.32
C GLN A 85 35.73 -79.22 21.46
N LEU A 86 35.30 -79.83 22.56
CA LEU A 86 33.88 -80.09 22.83
C LEU A 86 33.17 -78.80 23.27
N GLU A 87 33.81 -77.99 24.11
CA GLU A 87 33.36 -76.63 24.48
C GLU A 87 33.31 -75.70 23.26
N MET A 88 34.26 -75.79 22.33
CA MET A 88 34.24 -75.03 21.08
C MET A 88 33.04 -75.43 20.20
N LYS A 89 32.74 -76.73 20.07
CA LYS A 89 31.55 -77.21 19.36
C LYS A 89 30.25 -76.76 20.03
N GLU A 90 30.24 -76.64 21.35
CA GLU A 90 29.08 -76.13 22.10
C GLU A 90 28.90 -74.63 21.89
N ILE A 91 29.99 -73.84 21.89
CA ILE A 91 29.96 -72.42 21.52
C ILE A 91 29.51 -72.23 20.06
N GLU A 92 29.96 -73.06 19.12
CA GLU A 92 29.50 -72.97 17.71
C GLU A 92 27.99 -73.20 17.58
N LYS A 93 27.41 -74.11 18.38
CA LYS A 93 25.95 -74.27 18.46
C LYS A 93 25.27 -73.03 19.04
N GLN A 94 25.79 -72.50 20.15
CA GLN A 94 25.28 -71.27 20.76
C GLN A 94 25.39 -70.07 19.80
N GLU A 95 26.41 -70.01 18.93
CA GLU A 95 26.53 -68.97 17.90
C GLU A 95 25.40 -69.06 16.87
N SER A 96 25.04 -70.27 16.44
CA SER A 96 23.89 -70.48 15.56
C SER A 96 22.60 -69.98 16.21
N ASP A 97 22.41 -70.25 17.51
CA ASP A 97 21.23 -69.80 18.26
C ASP A 97 21.21 -68.27 18.41
N TRP A 98 22.36 -67.63 18.66
CA TRP A 98 22.46 -66.16 18.72
C TRP A 98 22.20 -65.50 17.37
N ARG A 99 22.69 -66.08 16.27
CA ARG A 99 22.38 -65.59 14.91
C ARG A 99 20.89 -65.72 14.59
N ALA A 100 20.26 -66.83 14.97
CA ALA A 100 18.82 -67.00 14.80
C ALA A 100 18.04 -65.91 15.56
N LYS A 101 18.41 -65.62 16.81
CA LYS A 101 17.80 -64.53 17.60
C LYS A 101 18.02 -63.14 16.98
N GLU A 102 19.19 -62.88 16.41
CA GLU A 102 19.48 -61.61 15.72
C GLU A 102 18.65 -61.46 14.43
N GLU A 103 18.48 -62.54 13.66
CA GLU A 103 17.62 -62.55 12.48
C GLU A 103 16.15 -62.38 12.82
N GLU A 104 15.67 -62.98 13.91
CA GLU A 104 14.32 -62.76 14.42
C GLU A 104 14.09 -61.30 14.82
N LEU A 105 15.06 -60.67 15.50
CA LEU A 105 14.98 -59.25 15.88
C LEU A 105 14.95 -58.35 14.63
N LYS A 106 15.77 -58.62 13.62
CA LYS A 106 15.73 -57.90 12.32
C LYS A 106 14.41 -58.07 11.58
N LYS A 107 13.77 -59.24 11.68
CA LYS A 107 12.42 -59.47 11.12
C LYS A 107 11.37 -58.68 11.89
N LYS A 108 11.43 -58.66 13.22
CA LYS A 108 10.56 -57.83 14.07
C LYS A 108 10.69 -56.34 13.73
N GLU A 109 11.91 -55.82 13.57
CA GLU A 109 12.16 -54.43 13.16
C GLU A 109 11.65 -54.09 11.75
N LYS A 110 11.61 -55.05 10.83
CA LYS A 110 11.02 -54.84 9.49
C LYS A 110 9.49 -54.86 9.52
N LEU A 111 8.90 -55.61 10.44
CA LEU A 111 7.45 -55.74 10.62
C LEU A 111 6.88 -54.64 11.52
N THR A 112 7.71 -53.93 12.28
CA THR A 112 7.22 -52.85 13.15
C THR A 112 6.60 -51.74 12.30
N PRO A 113 5.36 -51.31 12.63
CA PRO A 113 4.70 -50.23 11.93
C PRO A 113 5.52 -48.94 11.92
N LEU A 114 5.45 -48.23 10.80
CA LEU A 114 6.00 -46.89 10.66
C LEU A 114 5.16 -45.90 11.47
N ASN A 115 5.80 -45.05 12.24
CA ASN A 115 5.16 -44.02 13.07
C ASN A 115 5.96 -42.72 13.01
N ILE A 116 5.50 -41.67 13.68
CA ILE A 116 6.13 -40.34 13.66
C ILE A 116 7.62 -40.39 14.05
N ASP A 117 7.99 -41.29 14.96
CA ASP A 117 9.37 -41.44 15.45
C ASP A 117 10.27 -42.25 14.51
N THR A 118 9.70 -43.08 13.61
CA THR A 118 10.45 -43.93 12.67
C THR A 118 10.41 -43.45 11.22
N ILE A 119 9.42 -42.63 10.85
CA ILE A 119 9.26 -42.10 9.48
C ILE A 119 10.27 -40.98 9.20
N CYS A 120 10.48 -40.06 10.14
CA CYS A 120 11.35 -38.91 9.96
C CYS A 120 11.95 -38.42 11.27
N HIS A 121 13.02 -37.63 11.16
CA HIS A 121 13.60 -36.86 12.26
C HIS A 121 13.55 -35.37 11.91
N ASP A 122 13.57 -34.50 12.92
CA ASP A 122 13.65 -33.05 12.67
C ASP A 122 14.97 -32.73 11.95
N GLY A 123 14.86 -32.27 10.70
CA GLY A 123 16.02 -31.89 9.88
C GLY A 123 16.41 -30.43 10.06
N LYS A 124 15.43 -29.54 10.28
CA LYS A 124 15.63 -28.11 10.45
C LYS A 124 14.37 -27.46 11.01
N SER A 125 14.47 -26.95 12.23
CA SER A 125 13.47 -26.08 12.83
C SER A 125 13.95 -24.63 12.83
N LYS A 126 13.20 -23.73 12.17
CA LYS A 126 13.45 -22.29 12.19
C LYS A 126 12.16 -21.55 12.47
N THR A 127 12.11 -20.84 13.59
CA THR A 127 11.03 -19.93 13.92
C THR A 127 11.44 -18.50 13.60
N ILE A 128 10.52 -17.72 13.03
CA ILE A 128 10.70 -16.29 12.77
C ILE A 128 9.51 -15.58 13.41
N ILE A 129 9.79 -14.76 14.42
CA ILE A 129 8.77 -13.94 15.07
C ILE A 129 8.84 -12.54 14.44
N ASN A 130 7.75 -12.11 13.82
CA ASN A 130 7.65 -10.76 13.27
C ASN A 130 7.43 -9.76 14.40
N LYS A 131 8.52 -9.25 14.99
CA LYS A 131 8.46 -8.19 15.99
C LYS A 131 8.09 -6.87 15.32
N ILE A 132 7.15 -6.14 15.92
CA ILE A 132 6.77 -4.80 15.47
C ILE A 132 8.02 -3.91 15.52
N ALA A 133 8.39 -3.31 14.39
CA ALA A 133 9.51 -2.39 14.33
C ALA A 133 9.22 -1.17 15.22
N PRO A 134 10.23 -0.61 15.90
CA PRO A 134 10.06 0.65 16.63
C PRO A 134 9.54 1.74 15.67
N LYS A 135 8.69 2.65 16.17
CA LYS A 135 8.16 3.77 15.38
C LYS A 135 9.31 4.51 14.73
N VAL A 136 9.31 4.55 13.40
CA VAL A 136 10.31 5.27 12.61
C VAL A 136 10.22 6.76 12.96
N GLU A 137 11.39 7.38 13.13
CA GLU A 137 11.56 8.80 13.43
C GLU A 137 10.78 9.69 12.46
N VAL A 138 10.35 10.84 12.96
CA VAL A 138 9.54 11.81 12.22
C VAL A 138 10.28 12.23 10.95
N LEU A 139 9.80 11.79 9.78
CA LEU A 139 10.37 12.22 8.49
C LEU A 139 10.38 13.74 8.39
N THR A 140 11.42 14.28 7.76
CA THR A 140 11.54 15.72 7.48
C THR A 140 10.42 16.18 6.53
N GLU A 141 10.09 17.48 6.55
CA GLU A 141 9.01 18.01 5.71
C GLU A 141 9.27 17.85 4.21
N GLU A 142 10.53 17.91 3.79
CA GLU A 142 10.96 17.70 2.41
C GLU A 142 10.71 16.26 1.95
N GLU A 143 11.10 15.27 2.75
CA GLU A 143 10.85 13.84 2.44
C GLU A 143 9.35 13.53 2.37
N LYS A 144 8.54 14.17 3.22
CA LYS A 144 7.07 14.04 3.16
C LYS A 144 6.52 14.62 1.87
N ALA A 145 7.04 15.75 1.40
CA ALA A 145 6.62 16.37 0.15
C ALA A 145 7.01 15.50 -1.06
N GLU A 146 8.23 14.96 -1.10
CA GLU A 146 8.65 14.02 -2.16
C GLU A 146 7.79 12.76 -2.17
N ARG A 147 7.57 12.16 -1.00
CA ARG A 147 6.70 10.99 -0.85
C ARG A 147 5.28 11.28 -1.31
N GLN A 148 4.74 12.45 -0.98
CA GLN A 148 3.43 12.90 -1.46
C GLN A 148 3.41 12.97 -2.99
N GLN A 149 4.43 13.56 -3.63
CA GLN A 149 4.49 13.67 -5.09
C GLN A 149 4.55 12.30 -5.77
N VAL A 150 5.41 11.40 -5.28
CA VAL A 150 5.54 10.03 -5.81
C VAL A 150 4.23 9.26 -5.62
N PHE A 151 3.62 9.38 -4.45
CA PHE A 151 2.35 8.72 -4.12
C PHE A 151 1.23 9.20 -5.03
N VAL A 152 1.06 10.51 -5.18
CA VAL A 152 0.03 11.10 -6.04
C VAL A 152 0.24 10.63 -7.48
N LYS A 153 1.47 10.67 -8.01
CA LYS A 153 1.75 10.21 -9.38
C LYS A 153 1.35 8.75 -9.61
N LYS A 154 1.57 7.87 -8.63
CA LYS A 154 1.26 6.43 -8.75
C LYS A 154 -0.21 6.10 -8.52
N ASN A 155 -0.85 6.76 -7.56
CA ASN A 155 -2.14 6.36 -7.01
C ASN A 155 -3.28 7.35 -7.29
N LYS A 156 -3.06 8.42 -8.05
CA LYS A 156 -4.07 9.47 -8.36
C LYS A 156 -5.42 8.89 -8.74
N GLU A 157 -5.45 7.99 -9.72
CA GLU A 157 -6.71 7.41 -10.21
C GLU A 157 -7.40 6.57 -9.15
N LYS A 158 -6.63 5.83 -8.35
CA LYS A 158 -7.17 5.00 -7.29
C LYS A 158 -7.78 5.84 -6.16
N VAL A 159 -7.14 6.95 -5.81
CA VAL A 159 -7.65 7.90 -4.80
C VAL A 159 -8.92 8.60 -5.31
N LYS A 160 -8.95 9.01 -6.59
CA LYS A 160 -10.16 9.57 -7.19
C LYS A 160 -11.32 8.58 -7.19
N LYS A 161 -11.07 7.32 -7.58
CA LYS A 161 -12.06 6.24 -7.52
C LYS A 161 -12.61 6.06 -6.10
N PHE A 162 -11.76 6.07 -5.08
CA PHE A 162 -12.21 6.02 -3.69
C PHE A 162 -13.09 7.22 -3.31
N GLY A 163 -12.70 8.44 -3.69
CA GLY A 163 -13.47 9.65 -3.40
C GLY A 163 -14.86 9.69 -4.05
N MET A 164 -15.08 8.92 -5.12
CA MET A 164 -16.38 8.77 -5.78
C MET A 164 -17.30 7.72 -5.12
N LEU A 165 -16.80 6.92 -4.19
CA LEU A 165 -17.62 5.94 -3.49
C LEU A 165 -18.53 6.62 -2.45
N ARG A 166 -19.61 5.94 -2.06
CA ARG A 166 -20.49 6.41 -0.98
C ARG A 166 -20.89 5.33 0.00
N GLN A 167 -21.17 4.13 -0.49
CA GLN A 167 -21.60 3.03 0.36
C GLN A 167 -20.44 2.53 1.22
N TYR A 168 -20.70 2.33 2.50
CA TYR A 168 -19.67 1.89 3.45
C TYR A 168 -19.06 0.54 3.09
N LYS A 169 -19.86 -0.40 2.54
CA LYS A 169 -19.36 -1.71 2.11
C LYS A 169 -18.38 -1.60 0.94
N ASP A 170 -18.74 -0.80 -0.07
CA ASP A 170 -17.89 -0.56 -1.24
C ASP A 170 -16.59 0.15 -0.84
N SER A 171 -16.69 1.19 0.00
CA SER A 171 -15.52 1.89 0.55
C SER A 171 -14.62 0.95 1.36
N GLN A 172 -15.20 0.07 2.18
CA GLN A 172 -14.43 -0.91 2.97
C GLN A 172 -13.71 -1.93 2.09
N GLN A 173 -14.40 -2.51 1.12
CA GLN A 173 -13.82 -3.48 0.19
C GLN A 173 -12.71 -2.82 -0.63
N TYR A 174 -12.95 -1.62 -1.16
CA TYR A 174 -11.97 -0.91 -1.97
C TYR A 174 -10.68 -0.56 -1.20
N LEU A 175 -10.79 -0.16 0.08
CA LEU A 175 -9.63 0.09 0.94
C LEU A 175 -8.92 -1.20 1.37
N THR A 176 -9.65 -2.32 1.44
CA THR A 176 -9.07 -3.64 1.72
C THR A 176 -8.28 -4.15 0.51
N ASP A 177 -8.81 -3.95 -0.70
CA ASP A 177 -8.15 -4.31 -1.96
C ASP A 177 -6.97 -3.38 -2.29
N ASN A 178 -7.02 -2.13 -1.80
CA ASN A 178 -5.95 -1.15 -1.99
C ASN A 178 -5.44 -0.59 -0.64
N PRO A 179 -4.69 -1.39 0.15
CA PRO A 179 -4.20 -0.97 1.48
C PRO A 179 -3.23 0.23 1.44
N GLU A 180 -2.66 0.50 0.28
CA GLU A 180 -1.78 1.64 0.01
C GLU A 180 -2.50 2.99 0.09
N LEU A 181 -3.83 3.02 -0.09
CA LEU A 181 -4.60 4.26 -0.02
C LEU A 181 -4.86 4.73 1.41
N VAL A 182 -4.72 3.84 2.40
CA VAL A 182 -4.97 4.15 3.82
C VAL A 182 -3.74 4.85 4.42
N CYS A 183 -3.55 6.11 4.04
CA CYS A 183 -2.41 6.93 4.45
C CYS A 183 -2.78 8.42 4.47
N GLU A 184 -1.96 9.24 5.14
CA GLU A 184 -2.17 10.69 5.25
C GLU A 184 -2.08 11.37 3.87
N GLU A 185 -1.26 10.84 2.96
CA GLU A 185 -1.04 11.40 1.64
C GLU A 185 -2.29 11.35 0.75
N SER A 186 -3.08 10.28 0.87
CA SER A 186 -4.39 10.18 0.21
C SER A 186 -5.36 11.23 0.74
N ALA A 187 -5.40 11.45 2.06
CA ALA A 187 -6.25 12.47 2.66
C ALA A 187 -5.86 13.88 2.17
N ASN A 188 -4.56 14.19 2.14
CA ASN A 188 -4.07 15.47 1.62
C ASN A 188 -4.47 15.70 0.15
N TYR A 189 -4.38 14.67 -0.69
CA TYR A 189 -4.80 14.77 -2.09
C TYR A 189 -6.31 15.02 -2.23
N LEU A 190 -7.14 14.32 -1.45
CA LEU A 190 -8.59 14.51 -1.46
C LEU A 190 -8.99 15.92 -0.96
N VAL A 191 -8.27 16.50 0.00
CA VAL A 191 -8.48 17.90 0.43
C VAL A 191 -8.25 18.87 -0.72
N ILE A 192 -7.13 18.74 -1.43
CA ILE A 192 -6.82 19.59 -2.58
C ILE A 192 -7.89 19.42 -3.66
N TRP A 193 -8.27 18.19 -3.96
CA TRP A 193 -9.30 17.91 -4.95
C TRP A 193 -10.66 18.50 -4.57
N CYS A 194 -11.05 18.50 -3.29
CA CYS A 194 -12.26 19.20 -2.84
C CYS A 194 -12.21 20.71 -3.08
N ILE A 195 -11.04 21.35 -2.91
CA ILE A 195 -10.87 22.78 -3.17
C ILE A 195 -10.96 23.07 -4.67
N ASP A 196 -10.30 22.25 -5.49
CA ASP A 196 -10.33 22.40 -6.95
C ASP A 196 -11.77 22.23 -7.48
N LEU A 197 -12.53 21.26 -6.96
CA LEU A 197 -13.94 21.06 -7.31
C LEU A 197 -14.83 22.24 -6.91
N GLU A 198 -14.54 22.88 -5.79
CA GLU A 198 -15.28 24.07 -5.34
C GLU A 198 -14.96 25.28 -6.23
N MET A 199 -13.71 25.41 -6.69
CA MET A 199 -13.33 26.44 -7.68
C MET A 199 -13.96 26.18 -9.05
N GLU A 200 -14.17 24.92 -9.43
CA GLU A 200 -14.90 24.52 -10.65
C GLU A 200 -16.44 24.60 -10.50
N GLU A 201 -16.95 25.16 -9.40
CA GLU A 201 -18.40 25.27 -9.08
C GLU A 201 -19.15 23.92 -8.96
N LYS A 202 -18.42 22.80 -8.82
CA LYS A 202 -18.98 21.44 -8.68
C LYS A 202 -19.29 21.09 -7.23
N HIS A 203 -20.18 21.85 -6.60
CA HIS A 203 -20.49 21.75 -5.17
C HIS A 203 -21.02 20.38 -4.73
N GLU A 204 -21.84 19.72 -5.54
CA GLU A 204 -22.38 18.39 -5.21
C GLU A 204 -21.28 17.34 -5.15
N LEU A 205 -20.40 17.33 -6.16
CA LEU A 205 -19.28 16.40 -6.22
C LEU A 205 -18.29 16.67 -5.08
N MET A 206 -18.02 17.93 -4.75
CA MET A 206 -17.21 18.31 -3.59
C MET A 206 -17.81 17.72 -2.29
N SER A 207 -19.13 17.85 -2.08
CA SER A 207 -19.82 17.29 -0.91
C SER A 207 -19.71 15.76 -0.84
N HIS A 208 -19.73 15.08 -1.99
CA HIS A 208 -19.52 13.64 -2.08
C HIS A 208 -18.09 13.22 -1.72
N VAL A 209 -17.09 13.89 -2.30
CA VAL A 209 -15.66 13.61 -2.04
C VAL A 209 -15.30 13.94 -0.59
N ALA A 210 -15.84 15.02 -0.04
CA ALA A 210 -15.66 15.42 1.35
C ALA A 210 -16.08 14.31 2.32
N HIS A 211 -17.19 13.61 2.05
CA HIS A 211 -17.62 12.49 2.89
C HIS A 211 -16.58 11.36 2.93
N GLN A 212 -16.00 10.98 1.80
CA GLN A 212 -14.97 9.93 1.75
C GLN A 212 -13.65 10.37 2.39
N LEU A 213 -13.31 11.66 2.28
CA LEU A 213 -12.18 12.22 3.00
C LEU A 213 -12.37 12.12 4.52
N ILE A 214 -13.54 12.47 5.05
CA ILE A 214 -13.79 12.37 6.51
C ILE A 214 -13.75 10.91 6.96
N VAL A 215 -14.28 9.97 6.15
CA VAL A 215 -14.11 8.52 6.39
C VAL A 215 -12.63 8.16 6.55
N LEU A 216 -11.77 8.61 5.62
CA LEU A 216 -10.34 8.32 5.68
C LEU A 216 -9.66 8.98 6.89
N ASN A 217 -10.01 10.22 7.22
CA ASN A 217 -9.47 10.94 8.38
C ASN A 217 -9.84 10.25 9.70
N PHE A 218 -11.09 9.79 9.85
CA PHE A 218 -11.51 9.05 11.04
C PHE A 218 -10.78 7.70 11.17
N ILE A 219 -10.50 7.01 10.06
CA ILE A 219 -9.67 5.78 10.07
C ILE A 219 -8.26 6.11 10.58
N LEU A 220 -7.66 7.20 10.10
CA LEU A 220 -6.33 7.65 10.54
C LEU A 220 -6.31 8.10 12.01
N GLU A 221 -7.37 8.75 12.48
CA GLU A 221 -7.53 9.17 13.87
C GLU A 221 -7.71 7.97 14.82
N LEU A 222 -8.51 6.98 14.41
CA LEU A 222 -8.64 5.71 15.13
C LEU A 222 -7.29 4.98 15.22
N ALA A 223 -6.51 4.99 14.15
CA ALA A 223 -5.18 4.41 14.14
C ALA A 223 -4.22 5.10 15.12
N LYS A 224 -4.27 6.44 15.16
CA LYS A 224 -3.47 7.25 16.11
C LYS A 224 -3.88 7.01 17.55
N SER A 225 -5.17 6.89 17.85
CA SER A 225 -5.66 6.66 19.21
C SER A 225 -5.37 5.24 19.74
N MET A 226 -5.39 4.22 18.86
CA MET A 226 -5.11 2.83 19.24
C MET A 226 -3.63 2.45 19.15
N ASP A 227 -2.79 3.34 18.60
CA ASP A 227 -1.39 3.10 18.30
C ASP A 227 -1.12 1.90 17.38
N ILE A 228 -2.01 1.73 16.39
CA ILE A 228 -1.96 0.65 15.39
C ILE A 228 -1.74 1.26 14.01
N HIS A 229 -1.12 0.51 13.10
CA HIS A 229 -0.99 0.94 11.71
C HIS A 229 -2.38 1.18 11.08
N PRO A 230 -2.63 2.30 10.36
CA PRO A 230 -3.95 2.66 9.83
C PRO A 230 -4.69 1.58 9.05
N ARG A 231 -3.96 0.77 8.28
CA ARG A 231 -4.49 -0.40 7.55
C ARG A 231 -5.23 -1.40 8.43
N GLY A 232 -4.80 -1.59 9.69
CA GLY A 232 -5.47 -2.49 10.63
C GLY A 232 -6.77 -1.94 11.22
N CYS A 233 -7.01 -0.62 11.08
CA CYS A 233 -8.16 0.08 11.66
C CYS A 233 -9.34 0.24 10.69
N VAL A 234 -9.18 -0.15 9.42
CA VAL A 234 -10.22 -0.04 8.39
C VAL A 234 -11.47 -0.84 8.77
N ALA A 235 -11.33 -2.15 9.04
CA ALA A 235 -12.47 -2.99 9.39
C ALA A 235 -13.13 -2.59 10.74
N PRO A 236 -12.37 -2.32 11.83
CA PRO A 236 -12.94 -1.78 13.06
C PRO A 236 -13.75 -0.49 12.87
N PHE A 237 -13.25 0.45 12.05
CA PHE A 237 -13.97 1.68 11.73
C PHE A 237 -15.33 1.41 11.09
N PHE A 238 -15.37 0.62 10.01
CA PHE A 238 -16.61 0.34 9.29
C PHE A 238 -17.60 -0.50 10.11
N ASN A 239 -17.11 -1.39 10.97
CA ASN A 239 -17.98 -2.09 11.91
C ASN A 239 -18.62 -1.10 12.90
N ARG A 240 -17.83 -0.17 13.44
CA ARG A 240 -18.32 0.83 14.39
C ARG A 240 -19.31 1.81 13.78
N ILE A 241 -19.06 2.27 12.55
CA ILE A 241 -19.98 3.18 11.85
C ILE A 241 -21.30 2.48 11.49
N GLN A 242 -21.26 1.18 11.15
CA GLN A 242 -22.45 0.38 10.88
C GLN A 242 -23.26 0.06 12.14
N MET A 243 -22.61 -0.03 13.31
CA MET A 243 -23.31 -0.17 14.60
C MET A 243 -24.11 1.09 14.97
N GLY A 244 -23.84 2.23 14.33
CA GLY A 244 -24.72 3.41 14.39
C GLY A 244 -24.77 4.09 15.76
N GLU A 245 -23.65 4.15 16.48
CA GLU A 245 -23.56 4.95 17.71
C GLU A 245 -23.92 6.41 17.40
N LYS A 246 -25.04 6.89 17.94
CA LYS A 246 -25.61 8.21 17.60
C LYS A 246 -24.61 9.35 17.82
N GLN A 247 -23.89 9.33 18.93
CA GLN A 247 -22.85 10.31 19.25
C GLN A 247 -21.71 10.31 18.24
N TYR A 248 -21.31 9.13 17.76
CA TYR A 248 -20.24 8.99 16.76
C TYR A 248 -20.68 9.53 15.39
N MET A 249 -21.93 9.24 14.99
CA MET A 249 -22.50 9.74 13.74
C MET A 249 -22.73 11.26 13.77
N GLU A 250 -23.15 11.81 14.92
CA GLU A 250 -23.28 13.26 15.12
C GLU A 250 -21.91 13.96 15.01
N ALA A 251 -20.88 13.42 15.67
CA ALA A 251 -19.52 13.92 15.55
C ALA A 251 -19.00 13.87 14.10
N PHE A 252 -19.23 12.75 13.41
CA PHE A 252 -18.86 12.58 12.01
C PHE A 252 -19.52 13.61 11.09
N ASN A 253 -20.83 13.83 11.24
CA ASN A 253 -21.56 14.81 10.44
C ASN A 253 -21.13 16.25 10.76
N SER A 254 -20.90 16.57 12.04
CA SER A 254 -20.39 17.87 12.46
C SER A 254 -19.02 18.18 11.84
N GLU A 255 -18.10 17.21 11.83
CA GLU A 255 -16.79 17.37 11.18
C GLU A 255 -16.90 17.51 9.66
N LEU A 256 -17.83 16.78 9.03
CA LEU A 256 -18.10 16.89 7.61
C LEU A 256 -18.60 18.29 7.22
N ASP A 257 -19.54 18.85 7.97
CA ASP A 257 -20.08 20.18 7.68
C ASP A 257 -19.05 21.26 7.98
N ALA A 258 -18.31 21.16 9.08
CA ALA A 258 -17.19 22.05 9.37
C ALA A 258 -16.11 21.98 8.27
N PHE A 259 -15.84 20.79 7.71
CA PHE A 259 -14.90 20.64 6.61
C PHE A 259 -15.40 21.31 5.32
N LYS A 260 -16.67 21.14 4.95
CA LYS A 260 -17.25 21.81 3.77
C LYS A 260 -17.14 23.33 3.87
N GLU A 261 -17.44 23.90 5.03
CA GLU A 261 -17.30 25.34 5.25
C GLU A 261 -15.84 25.80 5.14
N ARG A 262 -14.87 25.03 5.69
CA ARG A 262 -13.45 25.32 5.51
C ARG A 262 -13.01 25.27 4.04
N VAL A 263 -13.55 24.34 3.25
CA VAL A 263 -13.26 24.25 1.81
C VAL A 263 -13.79 25.46 1.07
N LYS A 264 -15.04 25.88 1.34
CA LYS A 264 -15.62 27.09 0.74
C LYS A 264 -14.81 28.34 1.05
N ILE A 265 -14.40 28.51 2.31
CA ILE A 265 -13.58 29.65 2.74
C ILE A 265 -12.24 29.64 1.99
N ARG A 266 -11.55 28.50 1.94
CA ARG A 266 -10.26 28.39 1.23
C ARG A 266 -10.38 28.57 -0.28
N ALA A 267 -11.47 28.11 -0.89
CA ALA A 267 -11.72 28.31 -2.31
C ALA A 267 -11.91 29.81 -2.61
N LYS A 268 -12.69 30.52 -1.78
CA LYS A 268 -12.82 31.98 -1.88
C LYS A 268 -11.49 32.70 -1.67
N GLU A 269 -10.73 32.36 -0.64
CA GLU A 269 -9.40 32.96 -0.40
C GLU A 269 -8.42 32.74 -1.58
N LYS A 270 -8.48 31.57 -2.22
CA LYS A 270 -7.66 31.30 -3.43
C LYS A 270 -8.15 32.10 -4.64
N LEU A 271 -9.46 32.23 -4.81
CA LEU A 271 -10.05 33.03 -5.88
C LEU A 271 -9.69 34.51 -5.69
N ASP A 272 -9.85 35.04 -4.48
CA ASP A 272 -9.50 36.42 -4.13
C ASP A 272 -8.01 36.71 -4.37
N LYS A 273 -7.13 35.76 -4.04
CA LYS A 273 -5.69 35.88 -4.35
C LYS A 273 -5.41 35.88 -5.84
N ALA A 274 -6.06 35.00 -6.60
CA ALA A 274 -5.90 34.96 -8.05
C ALA A 274 -6.40 36.26 -8.71
N ILE A 275 -7.49 36.84 -8.18
CA ILE A 275 -8.00 38.15 -8.60
C ILE A 275 -7.01 39.26 -8.24
N GLN A 276 -6.46 39.28 -7.02
CA GLN A 276 -5.45 40.25 -6.61
C GLN A 276 -4.18 40.16 -7.45
N GLU A 277 -3.67 38.96 -7.73
CA GLU A 277 -2.51 38.76 -8.61
C GLU A 277 -2.80 39.27 -10.03
N TYR A 278 -4.00 39.01 -10.56
CA TYR A 278 -4.41 39.54 -11.86
C TYR A 278 -4.55 41.08 -11.87
N GLU A 279 -5.12 41.66 -10.80
CA GLU A 279 -5.20 43.11 -10.62
C GLU A 279 -3.81 43.75 -10.50
N GLU A 280 -2.87 43.11 -9.80
CA GLU A 280 -1.48 43.55 -9.70
C GLU A 280 -0.74 43.45 -11.05
N GLU A 281 -0.94 42.38 -11.83
CA GLU A 281 -0.39 42.26 -13.17
C GLU A 281 -0.95 43.33 -14.12
N GLU A 282 -2.25 43.59 -14.07
CA GLU A 282 -2.88 44.68 -14.82
C GLU A 282 -2.37 46.04 -14.36
N ARG A 283 -2.18 46.25 -13.05
CA ARG A 283 -1.57 47.45 -12.49
C ARG A 283 -0.14 47.63 -12.99
N GLN A 284 0.67 46.56 -13.02
CA GLN A 284 2.03 46.58 -13.57
C GLN A 284 2.06 46.94 -15.06
N LYS A 285 1.15 46.40 -15.87
CA LYS A 285 1.03 46.76 -17.30
C LYS A 285 0.60 48.22 -17.51
N ARG A 286 -0.12 48.82 -16.55
CA ARG A 286 -0.59 50.22 -16.58
C ARG A 286 0.40 51.23 -16.01
N LEU A 287 1.52 50.79 -15.42
CA LEU A 287 2.52 51.70 -14.85
C LEU A 287 3.12 52.59 -15.94
N GLY A 288 3.19 53.90 -15.65
CA GLY A 288 3.84 54.87 -16.50
C GLY A 288 5.37 54.73 -16.53
N PRO A 289 6.06 55.55 -17.35
CA PRO A 289 7.51 55.46 -17.58
C PRO A 289 8.38 55.61 -16.32
N GLY A 290 7.84 56.13 -15.22
CA GLY A 290 8.47 56.25 -13.90
C GLY A 290 7.97 55.26 -12.85
N GLY A 291 7.20 54.23 -13.22
CA GLY A 291 6.72 53.18 -12.31
C GLY A 291 5.59 53.61 -11.37
N LEU A 292 4.90 54.72 -11.69
CA LEU A 292 3.72 55.19 -10.98
C LEU A 292 2.45 54.87 -11.78
N ASP A 293 1.40 54.45 -11.08
CA ASP A 293 0.09 54.19 -11.69
C ASP A 293 -0.62 55.52 -12.01
N PRO A 294 -1.03 55.74 -13.28
CA PRO A 294 -1.82 56.89 -13.69
C PRO A 294 -3.06 57.15 -12.82
N VAL A 295 -3.79 56.11 -12.43
CA VAL A 295 -5.06 56.23 -11.71
C VAL A 295 -4.82 56.67 -10.27
N GLU A 296 -3.82 56.08 -9.60
CA GLU A 296 -3.45 56.46 -8.23
C GLU A 296 -2.88 57.88 -8.15
N VAL A 297 -2.08 58.27 -9.14
CA VAL A 297 -1.59 59.65 -9.21
C VAL A 297 -2.76 60.60 -9.40
N PHE A 298 -3.66 60.34 -10.35
CA PHE A 298 -4.85 61.16 -10.59
C PHE A 298 -5.73 61.32 -9.34
N GLU A 299 -6.04 60.23 -8.63
CA GLU A 299 -6.85 60.28 -7.41
C GLU A 299 -6.18 61.02 -6.26
N SER A 300 -4.85 61.00 -6.18
CA SER A 300 -4.08 61.73 -5.16
C SER A 300 -3.86 63.21 -5.48
N LEU A 301 -4.22 63.68 -6.69
CA LEU A 301 -4.06 65.08 -7.08
C LEU A 301 -5.07 65.99 -6.35
N PRO A 302 -4.67 67.23 -6.00
CA PRO A 302 -5.60 68.27 -5.56
C PRO A 302 -6.75 68.47 -6.55
N GLN A 303 -7.95 68.75 -6.06
CA GLN A 303 -9.16 68.88 -6.88
C GLN A 303 -9.01 69.92 -8.02
N ILE A 304 -8.27 71.01 -7.75
CA ILE A 304 -7.99 72.06 -8.74
C ILE A 304 -7.17 71.50 -9.93
N LEU A 305 -6.23 70.59 -9.67
CA LEU A 305 -5.41 69.94 -10.70
C LEU A 305 -6.20 68.83 -11.42
N LYS A 306 -7.03 68.05 -10.70
CA LYS A 306 -7.96 67.07 -11.30
C LYS A 306 -8.88 67.74 -12.34
N ASP A 307 -9.49 68.85 -11.96
CA ASP A 307 -10.39 69.62 -12.82
C ASP A 307 -9.64 70.20 -14.06
N CYS A 308 -8.34 70.49 -13.96
CA CYS A 308 -7.51 70.92 -15.10
C CYS A 308 -7.29 69.79 -16.10
N PHE A 309 -7.04 68.57 -15.62
CA PHE A 309 -6.87 67.38 -16.47
C PHE A 309 -8.21 66.92 -17.07
N ASP A 310 -9.31 67.00 -16.33
CA ASP A 310 -10.67 66.70 -16.83
C ASP A 310 -11.10 67.64 -17.95
N LYS A 311 -10.79 68.94 -17.82
CA LYS A 311 -11.10 69.97 -18.83
C LYS A 311 -10.08 70.04 -19.96
N LYS A 312 -8.98 69.28 -19.88
CA LYS A 312 -7.83 69.31 -20.81
C LYS A 312 -7.30 70.73 -21.06
N ASP A 313 -7.32 71.60 -20.04
CA ASP A 313 -6.92 73.00 -20.18
C ASP A 313 -5.48 73.22 -19.70
N ILE A 314 -4.56 73.25 -20.67
CA ILE A 314 -3.12 73.43 -20.44
C ILE A 314 -2.82 74.85 -19.91
N ALA A 315 -3.64 75.85 -20.25
CA ALA A 315 -3.44 77.23 -19.80
C ALA A 315 -3.85 77.38 -18.33
N LEU A 316 -4.96 76.74 -17.93
CA LEU A 316 -5.41 76.69 -16.54
C LEU A 316 -4.39 75.97 -15.66
N LEU A 317 -3.80 74.87 -16.14
CA LEU A 317 -2.76 74.12 -15.43
C LEU A 317 -1.51 74.99 -15.17
N GLN A 318 -1.06 75.78 -16.15
CA GLN A 318 0.08 76.70 -15.97
C GLN A 318 -0.21 77.81 -14.97
N GLN A 319 -1.45 78.30 -14.93
CA GLN A 319 -1.87 79.32 -13.97
C GLN A 319 -1.92 78.76 -12.54
N VAL A 320 -2.50 77.58 -12.36
CA VAL A 320 -2.56 76.89 -11.05
C VAL A 320 -1.16 76.56 -10.52
N VAL A 321 -0.25 76.18 -11.41
CA VAL A 321 1.16 75.92 -11.10
C VAL A 321 1.91 77.20 -10.70
N ALA A 322 1.54 78.36 -11.24
CA ALA A 322 2.12 79.65 -10.90
C ALA A 322 1.58 80.23 -9.58
N GLU A 323 0.34 79.90 -9.22
CA GLU A 323 -0.31 80.35 -7.98
C GLU A 323 0.09 79.51 -6.75
N MET A 324 0.45 78.23 -6.94
CA MET A 324 0.82 77.33 -5.85
C MET A 324 2.31 77.42 -5.45
N PRO A 325 2.69 76.98 -4.23
CA PRO A 325 4.08 76.93 -3.82
C PRO A 325 4.93 76.07 -4.77
N GLN A 326 6.10 76.59 -5.16
CA GLN A 326 6.98 75.96 -6.16
C GLN A 326 7.40 74.52 -5.79
N GLU A 327 7.51 74.22 -4.50
CA GLU A 327 7.83 72.87 -4.00
C GLU A 327 6.71 71.87 -4.25
N GLU A 328 5.46 72.25 -3.97
CA GLU A 328 4.26 71.40 -4.17
C GLU A 328 3.94 71.22 -5.67
N ALA A 329 4.09 72.29 -6.46
CA ALA A 329 3.97 72.21 -7.92
C ALA A 329 4.94 71.19 -8.50
N SER A 330 6.22 71.30 -8.14
CA SER A 330 7.27 70.41 -8.64
C SER A 330 7.04 68.95 -8.23
N TYR A 331 6.47 68.73 -7.04
CA TYR A 331 6.15 67.39 -6.53
C TYR A 331 5.03 66.72 -7.33
N HIS A 332 3.90 67.41 -7.54
CA HIS A 332 2.76 66.86 -8.29
C HIS A 332 3.06 66.75 -9.80
N ILE A 333 3.78 67.71 -10.37
CA ILE A 333 4.17 67.69 -11.79
C ILE A 333 5.09 66.52 -12.10
N LYS A 334 6.15 66.28 -11.29
CA LYS A 334 7.04 65.13 -11.49
C LYS A 334 6.25 63.81 -11.47
N ARG A 335 5.34 63.65 -10.51
CA ARG A 335 4.47 62.47 -10.43
C ARG A 335 3.53 62.32 -11.64
N CYS A 336 3.04 63.42 -12.21
CA CYS A 336 2.24 63.40 -13.44
C CYS A 336 3.08 62.97 -14.66
N VAL A 337 4.37 63.34 -14.71
CA VAL A 337 5.29 62.89 -15.76
C VAL A 337 5.66 61.43 -15.59
N ASP A 338 5.99 61.03 -14.36
CA ASP A 338 6.43 59.69 -14.00
C ASP A 338 5.29 58.65 -14.13
N SER A 339 4.04 59.06 -13.95
CA SER A 339 2.86 58.24 -14.25
C SER A 339 2.41 58.31 -15.72
N GLY A 340 3.00 59.17 -16.54
CA GLY A 340 2.62 59.34 -17.94
C GLY A 340 1.32 60.15 -18.16
N LEU A 341 0.75 60.75 -17.12
CA LEU A 341 -0.38 61.71 -17.22
C LEU A 341 -0.01 62.98 -18.00
N TRP A 342 1.27 63.38 -17.99
CA TRP A 342 1.75 64.59 -18.66
C TRP A 342 3.11 64.38 -19.30
N VAL A 343 3.26 64.71 -20.58
CA VAL A 343 4.54 64.61 -21.31
C VAL A 343 5.14 66.01 -21.48
N PRO A 344 6.28 66.34 -20.82
CA PRO A 344 6.89 67.66 -20.92
C PRO A 344 7.47 67.91 -22.32
N GLY A 345 6.99 68.95 -22.99
CA GLY A 345 7.52 69.39 -24.28
C GLY A 345 6.73 68.88 -25.48
N GLY A 346 5.47 69.28 -25.60
CA GLY A 346 4.68 69.13 -26.82
C GLY A 346 5.27 69.91 -27.99
N GLY A 347 6.24 69.32 -28.68
CA GLY A 347 6.66 69.68 -30.02
C GLY A 347 6.26 68.55 -30.96
N ASP A 348 5.07 68.68 -31.54
CA ASP A 348 4.59 68.06 -32.77
C ASP A 348 5.22 66.70 -33.14
N GLN A 349 4.61 65.62 -32.67
CA GLN A 349 4.36 64.50 -33.56
C GLN A 349 2.85 64.33 -33.65
N GLY A 350 2.28 64.94 -34.69
CA GLY A 350 1.02 64.52 -35.25
C GLY A 350 0.99 63.00 -35.51
N PRO A 351 -0.22 62.46 -35.70
CA PRO A 351 -0.51 61.04 -35.61
C PRO A 351 0.28 60.25 -36.66
N LYS A 352 0.99 59.21 -36.23
CA LYS A 352 1.11 58.01 -37.07
C LYS A 352 -0.14 57.19 -36.76
N GLY A 353 -1.15 57.37 -37.61
CA GLY A 353 -2.28 56.46 -37.66
C GLY A 353 -1.78 55.06 -37.95
N ASP A 354 -2.37 54.09 -37.26
CA ASP A 354 -3.26 53.23 -38.01
C ASP A 354 -4.67 53.76 -37.76
N ASP A 355 -5.27 54.25 -38.84
CA ASP A 355 -6.72 54.28 -39.12
C ASP A 355 -7.26 52.88 -38.75
N ASP A 356 -8.37 52.73 -38.03
CA ASP A 356 -9.69 52.97 -38.56
C ASP A 356 -10.67 53.34 -37.43
N GLY A 357 -11.49 54.37 -37.69
CA GLY A 357 -12.55 54.83 -36.80
C GLY A 357 -13.80 53.94 -36.77
N GLU A 358 -14.61 54.21 -35.73
CA GLU A 358 -16.10 54.30 -35.72
C GLU A 358 -16.92 53.10 -36.26
N GLU A 359 -18.01 52.61 -35.67
CA GLU A 359 -18.76 52.80 -34.43
C GLU A 359 -19.84 51.67 -34.42
N TYR A 360 -20.28 51.26 -33.22
CA TYR A 360 -21.48 50.48 -32.82
C TYR A 360 -22.06 49.33 -33.69
N ASP A 361 -22.25 48.14 -33.10
CA ASP A 361 -23.53 47.80 -32.44
C ASP A 361 -23.55 46.38 -31.83
N GLU A 362 -24.36 46.27 -30.78
CA GLU A 362 -25.12 45.10 -30.28
C GLU A 362 -24.43 43.75 -29.99
N ILE A 363 -24.47 43.42 -28.69
CA ILE A 363 -24.95 42.16 -28.10
C ILE A 363 -25.13 41.00 -29.10
N ASN A 364 -24.26 39.98 -29.01
CA ASN A 364 -24.70 38.62 -29.27
C ASN A 364 -23.98 37.62 -28.37
N GLU A 365 -24.79 36.88 -27.61
CA GLU A 365 -24.41 35.68 -26.89
C GLU A 365 -23.82 34.64 -27.86
N GLY A 366 -22.79 33.93 -27.40
CA GLY A 366 -22.32 32.70 -28.03
C GLY A 366 -20.89 32.74 -28.54
N ALA A 367 -19.95 32.29 -27.70
CA ALA A 367 -18.88 31.36 -28.06
C ALA A 367 -17.79 31.25 -26.95
N LEU A 368 -18.18 30.81 -25.75
CA LEU A 368 -17.34 29.89 -24.96
C LEU A 368 -17.86 28.47 -25.25
N GLU A 369 -17.79 28.09 -26.52
CA GLU A 369 -18.13 26.76 -27.05
C GLU A 369 -17.19 26.40 -28.21
N GLN A 370 -15.91 26.79 -28.16
CA GLN A 370 -14.94 26.39 -29.20
C GLN A 370 -13.56 25.95 -28.70
N GLU A 371 -13.31 25.86 -27.40
CA GLU A 371 -12.19 25.07 -26.87
C GLU A 371 -12.60 23.67 -26.41
N SER A 372 -13.91 23.39 -26.29
CA SER A 372 -14.45 22.04 -26.03
C SER A 372 -14.66 21.17 -27.29
N LYS A 373 -14.37 21.69 -28.50
CA LYS A 373 -14.53 20.92 -29.76
C LYS A 373 -13.23 20.43 -30.39
N LYS A 374 -12.06 21.01 -30.07
CA LYS A 374 -10.77 20.51 -30.58
C LYS A 374 -10.25 19.25 -29.88
N GLU A 375 -10.67 18.97 -28.64
CA GLU A 375 -10.41 17.65 -28.01
C GLU A 375 -11.46 16.58 -28.38
N SER A 376 -12.62 16.97 -28.92
CA SER A 376 -13.69 16.03 -29.28
C SER A 376 -13.61 15.47 -30.72
N GLU A 377 -12.76 16.04 -31.58
CA GLU A 377 -12.53 15.56 -32.96
C GLU A 377 -11.26 14.70 -33.10
N GLU A 378 -10.24 14.86 -32.24
CA GLU A 378 -9.11 13.91 -32.17
C GLU A 378 -9.51 12.55 -31.55
N GLU A 379 -10.55 12.50 -30.72
CA GLU A 379 -11.09 11.24 -30.19
C GLU A 379 -12.10 10.52 -31.12
N LYS A 380 -12.56 11.18 -32.19
CA LYS A 380 -13.40 10.55 -33.23
C LYS A 380 -12.61 10.11 -34.46
N GLY A 381 -11.48 10.74 -34.78
CA GLY A 381 -10.58 10.30 -35.86
C GLY A 381 -9.82 9.00 -35.54
N ASN A 382 -9.65 8.66 -34.26
CA ASN A 382 -8.94 7.44 -33.84
C ASN A 382 -9.85 6.23 -33.59
N LYS A 383 -11.15 6.33 -33.93
CA LYS A 383 -12.13 5.23 -33.87
C LYS A 383 -12.62 4.72 -35.23
N GLU A 384 -12.13 5.29 -36.33
CA GLU A 384 -12.43 4.83 -37.70
C GLU A 384 -11.29 4.06 -38.39
N SER A 385 -10.15 3.84 -37.73
CA SER A 385 -9.05 3.00 -38.24
C SER A 385 -8.90 1.62 -37.56
N GLU A 386 -9.79 1.24 -36.65
CA GLU A 386 -9.79 -0.11 -36.02
C GLU A 386 -11.13 -0.85 -36.15
N LYS A 387 -11.84 -0.64 -37.26
CA LYS A 387 -13.04 -1.42 -37.59
C LYS A 387 -13.07 -1.87 -39.05
N GLU A 388 -12.01 -2.53 -39.50
CA GLU A 388 -12.11 -3.39 -40.69
C GLU A 388 -11.12 -4.56 -40.67
N THR A 389 -11.20 -5.44 -39.67
CA THR A 389 -10.95 -6.89 -39.86
C THR A 389 -11.52 -7.67 -38.66
N ASP A 390 -12.78 -8.08 -38.72
CA ASP A 390 -13.15 -9.35 -38.10
C ASP A 390 -14.35 -9.95 -38.85
N LYS A 391 -14.05 -10.87 -39.78
CA LYS A 391 -15.02 -11.82 -40.34
C LYS A 391 -15.02 -13.03 -39.40
N PRO A 392 -16.18 -13.46 -38.87
CA PRO A 392 -16.24 -14.74 -38.17
C PRO A 392 -16.10 -15.87 -39.21
N LYS A 393 -14.96 -16.56 -39.21
CA LYS A 393 -14.88 -17.89 -39.80
C LYS A 393 -15.67 -18.84 -38.91
N GLN A 394 -16.86 -19.21 -39.37
CA GLN A 394 -17.48 -20.47 -39.01
C GLN A 394 -16.49 -21.60 -39.31
N VAL A 395 -16.07 -22.32 -38.28
CA VAL A 395 -15.49 -23.65 -38.45
C VAL A 395 -16.61 -24.62 -38.14
N SER A 396 -17.09 -25.22 -39.23
CA SER A 396 -17.87 -26.42 -39.30
C SER A 396 -17.20 -27.56 -38.54
N THR A 397 -17.93 -28.16 -37.60
CA THR A 397 -17.76 -29.57 -37.26
C THR A 397 -18.23 -30.38 -38.45
N GLU A 398 -17.30 -30.94 -39.21
CA GLU A 398 -17.52 -32.08 -40.09
C GLU A 398 -16.89 -33.31 -39.43
N GLU A 399 -17.76 -34.26 -39.09
CA GLU A 399 -17.44 -35.69 -39.05
C GLU A 399 -16.85 -36.11 -40.40
N VAL A 400 -15.79 -36.93 -40.42
CA VAL A 400 -15.62 -38.11 -41.30
C VAL A 400 -14.49 -39.00 -40.71
N ASP A 401 -14.85 -40.27 -40.52
CA ASP A 401 -14.07 -41.53 -40.36
C ASP A 401 -13.09 -41.76 -39.18
#